data_AF-A0A2V7XQF8-F1
#
_entry.id   AF-A0A2V7XQF8-F1
#
_cell.length_a   1.000
_cell.length_b   1.000
_cell.length_c   1.000
_cell.angle_alpha   90.00
_cell.angle_beta   90.00
_cell.angle_gamma   90.00
#
_symmetry.space_group_name_H-M   'P 1'
#
loop_
_entity.id
_entity.type
_entity.pdbx_description
1 polymer ?
#
loop_
_entity_poly.entity_id
_entity_poly.type
_entity_poly.pdbx_seq_one_letter_code
_entity_poly.pdbx_strand_id
1 'polypeptide(L)' 'MSLGVQSFDDGVLAQMGRRHVPQDAVAAVDAARAAGFEDVSVDLILGWEGETA' A
#
# COMPACT_ATOMS: atom_id res chain seq x y z
N MET A 1 4.14 7.45 11.13
CA MET A 1 4.62 6.22 10.48
C MET A 1 4.23 6.28 9.01
N SER A 2 5.11 5.93 8.06
CA SER A 2 4.76 5.87 6.63
C SER A 2 4.73 4.43 6.12
N LEU A 3 3.76 4.11 5.27
CA LEU A 3 3.57 2.81 4.62
C LEU A 3 3.68 2.95 3.11
N GLY A 4 4.65 2.25 2.53
CA GLY A 4 4.82 2.17 1.08
C GLY A 4 3.86 1.17 0.44
N VAL A 5 2.62 1.59 0.19
CA VAL A 5 1.58 0.73 -0.42
C VAL A 5 1.72 0.70 -1.93
N GLN A 6 2.00 1.85 -2.55
CA GLN A 6 2.17 2.10 -3.98
C GLN A 6 0.90 1.91 -4.83
N SER A 7 0.22 0.77 -4.75
CA SER A 7 -1.04 0.52 -5.46
C SER A 7 -1.96 -0.38 -4.65
N PHE A 8 -3.26 -0.35 -4.95
CA PHE A 8 -4.26 -1.26 -4.39
C PHE A 8 -4.66 -2.36 -5.38
N ASP A 9 -3.98 -2.44 -6.52
CA ASP A 9 -4.13 -3.52 -7.49
C ASP A 9 -2.96 -4.50 -7.36
N ASP A 10 -3.28 -5.78 -7.11
CA ASP A 10 -2.29 -6.83 -6.91
C ASP A 10 -1.47 -7.13 -8.18
N GLY A 11 -2.09 -7.03 -9.36
CA GLY A 11 -1.42 -7.21 -10.63
C GLY A 11 -0.41 -6.10 -10.90
N VAL A 12 -0.78 -4.85 -10.59
CA VAL A 12 0.12 -3.68 -10.67
C VAL A 12 1.30 -3.83 -9.70
N LEU A 13 1.04 -4.22 -8.46
CA LEU A 13 2.09 -4.47 -7.46
C LEU A 13 3.07 -5.57 -7.91
N ALA A 14 2.55 -6.67 -8.45
CA ALA A 14 3.37 -7.74 -8.98
C ALA A 14 4.26 -7.26 -10.15
N GLN A 15 3.71 -6.45 -11.07
CA GLN A 15 4.47 -5.84 -12.17
C GLN A 15 5.55 -4.87 -11.68
N MET A 16 5.29 -4.15 -10.59
CA MET A 16 6.30 -3.31 -9.90
C MET A 16 7.37 -4.14 -9.17
N GLY A 17 7.29 -5.48 -9.16
CA GLY A 17 8.19 -6.36 -8.42
C GLY A 17 7.98 -6.33 -6.91
N ARG A 18 6.79 -5.92 -6.45
CA ARG A 18 6.44 -5.90 -5.03
C ARG A 18 5.99 -7.27 -4.57
N ARG A 19 6.31 -7.57 -3.31
CA ARG A 19 6.02 -8.86 -2.67
C ARG A 19 4.81 -8.81 -1.74
N HIS A 20 4.36 -7.61 -1.38
CA HIS A 20 3.16 -7.40 -0.58
C HIS A 20 1.93 -7.30 -1.47
N VAL A 21 0.78 -7.69 -0.92
CA VAL A 21 -0.53 -7.56 -1.56
C VAL A 21 -1.31 -6.40 -0.92
N PRO A 22 -2.38 -5.87 -1.54
CA PRO A 22 -3.15 -4.77 -0.98
C PRO A 22 -3.70 -5.04 0.44
N GLN A 23 -3.99 -6.30 0.76
CA GLN A 23 -4.48 -6.71 2.07
C GLN A 23 -3.40 -6.53 3.17
N ASP A 24 -2.13 -6.68 2.82
CA ASP A 24 -1.02 -6.44 3.77
C ASP A 24 -0.97 -4.96 4.18
N ALA A 25 -1.29 -4.05 3.26
CA ALA A 25 -1.39 -2.63 3.54
C ALA A 25 -2.50 -2.31 4.56
N VAL A 26 -3.67 -2.94 4.40
CA VAL A 26 -4.79 -2.79 5.34
C VAL A 26 -4.39 -3.30 6.73
N ALA A 27 -3.83 -4.51 6.80
CA ALA A 27 -3.37 -5.09 8.05
C ALA A 27 -2.28 -4.25 8.72
N ALA A 28 -1.36 -3.65 7.94
CA ALA A 28 -0.32 -2.78 8.45
C ALA A 28 -0.86 -1.47 9.03
N VAL A 29 -1.89 -0.88 8.40
CA VAL A 29 -2.58 0.30 8.94
C VAL A 29 -3.28 -0.02 10.25
N ASP A 30 -4.00 -1.14 10.31
CA ASP A 30 -4.71 -1.58 11.52
C ASP A 30 -3.72 -1.85 12.67
N ALA A 31 -2.63 -2.55 12.38
CA ALA A 31 -1.57 -2.81 13.34
C ALA A 31 -0.92 -1.50 13.83
N ALA A 32 -0.70 -0.53 12.93
CA ALA A 32 -0.14 0.76 13.31
C ALA A 32 -1.06 1.53 14.26
N ARG A 33 -2.36 1.58 13.95
CA ARG A 33 -3.35 2.22 14.82
C ARG A 33 -3.44 1.52 16.17
N ALA A 34 -3.48 0.19 16.19
CA ALA A 34 -3.50 -0.60 17.41
C ALA A 34 -2.24 -0.41 18.27
N ALA A 35 -1.09 -0.14 17.65
CA ALA A 35 0.16 0.18 18.33
C ALA A 35 0.24 1.63 18.86
N GLY A 36 -0.78 2.46 18.62
CA GLY A 36 -0.84 3.84 19.09
C GLY A 36 -0.13 4.85 18.21
N PHE A 37 0.16 4.52 16.94
CA PHE A 37 0.63 5.53 15.99
C PHE A 37 -0.52 6.46 15.63
N GLU A 38 -0.40 7.73 16.03
CA GLU A 38 -1.41 8.78 15.77
C GLU A 38 -1.41 9.20 14.30
N ASP A 39 -0.21 9.35 13.72
CA ASP A 39 -0.03 9.72 12.31
C ASP A 39 0.41 8.52 11.48
N VAL A 40 -0.47 8.06 10.58
CA VAL A 40 -0.18 7.01 9.60
C VAL A 40 -0.37 7.57 8.20
N SER A 41 0.73 7.67 7.43
CA SER A 41 0.73 8.06 6.02
C SER A 41 0.88 6.84 5.11
N VAL A 42 0.31 6.95 3.91
CA VAL A 42 0.40 5.92 2.88
C VAL A 42 0.91 6.57 1.60
N ASP A 43 1.96 5.99 1.04
CA ASP A 43 2.56 6.43 -0.22
C ASP A 43 1.94 5.65 -1.38
N LEU A 44 1.38 6.37 -2.35
CA LEU A 44 0.78 5.83 -3.57
C LEU A 44 1.55 6.30 -4.80
N ILE A 45 1.63 5.44 -5.81
CA ILE A 45 2.17 5.73 -7.13
C ILE A 45 1.00 5.58 -8.10
N LEU A 46 0.70 6.65 -8.84
CA LEU A 46 -0.40 6.68 -9.79
C LEU A 46 0.14 6.73 -11.22
N GLY A 47 -0.60 6.15 -12.15
CA GLY A 47 -0.27 6.16 -13.57
C GLY A 47 0.75 5.10 -13.96
N TRP A 48 0.82 4.00 -13.19
CA TRP A 48 1.62 2.85 -13.59
C TRP A 48 1.05 2.20 -14.85
N GLU A 49 1.91 1.57 -15.64
CA GLU A 49 1.48 0.84 -16.84
C GLU A 49 0.48 -0.26 -16.46
N GLY A 50 -0.73 -0.21 -17.04
CA GLY A 50 -1.83 -1.11 -16.70
C GLY A 50 -2.84 -0.56 -15.69
N GLU A 51 -2.59 0.58 -15.06
CA GLU A 51 -3.60 1.28 -14.27
C GLU A 51 -4.61 2.01 -15.18
N THR A 52 -5.89 1.98 -14.78
CA THR A 52 -6.97 2.69 -15.45
C THR A 52 -7.51 3.80 -14.56
N ALA A 53 -8.02 4.88 -15.17
CA ALA A 53 -8.62 6.03 -14.50
C ALA A 53 -10.06 5.76 -14.03
#